data_AF-A0A4R0DWP0-F1
#
_entry.id   AF-A0A4R0DWP0-F1
#
_cell.length_a   1.000
_cell.length_b   1.000
_cell.length_c   1.000
_cell.angle_alpha   90.00
_cell.angle_beta   90.00
_cell.angle_gamma   90.00
#
_symmetry.space_group_name_H-M   'P 1'
#
loop_
_entity.id
_entity.type
_entity.pdbx_description
1 polymer ?
#
loop_
_entity_poly.entity_id
_entity_poly.type
_entity_poly.pdbx_seq_one_letter_code
_entity_poly.pdbx_strand_id
1 'polypeptide(L)' 'MKQKFSVTQINSIVKKHLAGATIEQVCQEYQISVATLYRWKANYLDVSEQILTRLDKLEQENFVLKQMYAEEKLSKRLEA' A
#
# COMPACT_ATOMS: atom_id res chain seq x y z
N MET A 1 11.01 4.23 -24.32
CA MET A 1 11.98 4.63 -23.28
C MET A 1 11.89 3.61 -22.14
N LYS A 2 12.93 2.82 -21.87
CA LYS A 2 12.91 1.86 -20.76
C LYS A 2 13.11 2.61 -19.44
N GLN A 3 12.24 2.37 -18.45
CA GLN A 3 12.50 2.88 -17.11
C GLN A 3 13.74 2.18 -16.54
N LYS A 4 14.66 2.96 -15.97
CA LYS A 4 15.93 2.48 -15.36
C LYS A 4 15.67 1.60 -14.14
N PHE A 5 14.55 1.80 -13.45
CA PHE A 5 14.17 1.10 -12.23
C PHE A 5 12.77 0.50 -12.37
N SER A 6 12.58 -0.70 -11.82
CA SER A 6 11.25 -1.30 -11.65
C SER A 6 10.49 -0.63 -10.50
N VAL A 7 9.17 -0.79 -10.47
CA VAL A 7 8.32 -0.28 -9.36
C VAL A 7 8.81 -0.81 -8.01
N THR A 8 9.19 -2.09 -7.93
CA THR A 8 9.72 -2.70 -6.70
C THR A 8 11.03 -2.05 -6.26
N GLN A 9 11.92 -1.74 -7.20
CA GLN A 9 13.18 -1.04 -6.91
C GLN A 9 12.92 0.41 -6.47
N ILE A 10 11.98 1.11 -7.11
CA ILE A 10 11.59 2.47 -6.70
C ILE A 10 11.07 2.45 -5.26
N ASN A 11 10.21 1.50 -4.92
CA ASN A 11 9.64 1.37 -3.58
C ASN A 11 10.72 1.07 -2.53
N SER A 12 11.72 0.23 -2.83
CA SER A 12 12.81 -0.04 -1.88
C SER A 12 13.69 1.20 -1.66
N ILE A 13 13.97 1.98 -2.70
CA ILE A 13 14.72 3.24 -2.62
C ILE A 13 13.96 4.25 -1.74
N VAL A 14 12.66 4.43 -1.98
CA VAL A 14 11.83 5.34 -1.16
C VAL A 14 11.79 4.88 0.30
N LYS A 15 11.64 3.57 0.56
CA LYS A 15 11.67 3.02 1.92
C LYS A 15 13.00 3.28 2.63
N LYS A 16 14.13 3.21 1.92
CA LYS A 16 15.44 3.53 2.50
C LYS A 16 15.51 4.97 3.00
N HIS A 17 14.95 5.92 2.25
CA HIS A 17 14.81 7.31 2.71
C HIS A 17 13.88 7.42 3.93
N LEU A 18 12.72 6.77 3.89
CA LEU A 18 11.77 6.79 5.02
C LEU A 18 12.34 6.14 6.30
N ALA A 19 13.28 5.22 6.16
CA ALA A 19 14.02 4.60 7.27
C ALA A 19 15.13 5.48 7.86
N GLY A 20 15.31 6.72 7.36
CA GLY A 20 16.23 7.71 7.93
C GLY A 20 17.44 8.04 7.06
N ALA A 21 17.59 7.46 5.87
CA ALA A 21 18.65 7.87 4.95
C ALA A 21 18.40 9.29 4.41
N THR A 22 19.45 10.11 4.37
CA THR A 22 19.38 11.48 3.84
C THR A 22 19.12 11.48 2.33
N ILE A 23 18.56 12.58 1.83
CA ILE A 23 18.24 12.72 0.41
C ILE A 23 19.51 12.62 -0.44
N GLU A 24 20.59 13.24 0.03
CA GLU A 24 21.88 13.31 -0.63
C GLU A 24 22.49 11.91 -0.77
N GLN A 25 22.47 11.11 0.30
CA GLN A 25 22.95 9.72 0.28
C GLN A 25 22.18 8.88 -0.74
N VAL A 26 20.86 8.96 -0.73
CA VAL A 26 20.00 8.19 -1.64
C VAL A 26 20.21 8.62 -3.09
N CYS A 27 20.30 9.92 -3.35
CA CYS A 27 20.52 10.45 -4.70
C CYS A 27 21.88 10.04 -5.27
N GLN A 28 22.93 10.09 -4.44
CA GLN A 28 24.28 9.66 -4.83
C GLN A 28 24.34 8.16 -5.10
N GLU A 29 23.83 7.34 -4.17
CA GLU A 29 23.89 5.88 -4.26
C GLU A 29 23.17 5.33 -5.50
N TYR A 30 21.97 5.83 -5.79
CA TYR A 30 21.18 5.34 -6.91
C TYR A 30 21.36 6.16 -8.20
N GLN A 31 22.22 7.18 -8.17
CA GLN A 31 22.47 8.10 -9.28
C GLN A 31 21.16 8.68 -9.84
N ILE A 32 20.34 9.22 -8.94
CA ILE A 32 19.07 9.86 -9.26
C ILE A 32 19.09 11.31 -8.80
N SER A 33 18.28 12.15 -9.44
CA SER A 33 18.10 13.52 -8.97
C SER A 33 17.18 13.58 -7.75
N VAL A 34 17.36 14.61 -6.93
CA VAL A 34 16.48 14.93 -5.80
C VAL A 34 15.01 15.02 -6.25
N ALA A 35 14.74 15.68 -7.37
CA ALA A 35 13.41 15.78 -7.95
C ALA A 35 12.79 14.40 -8.27
N THR A 36 13.60 13.44 -8.72
CA THR A 36 13.14 12.07 -8.98
C THR A 36 12.71 11.39 -7.68
N LEU A 37 13.50 11.52 -6.62
CA LEU A 37 13.19 10.94 -5.31
C LEU A 37 11.90 11.52 -4.73
N TYR A 38 11.71 12.84 -4.80
CA TYR A 38 10.47 13.48 -4.34
C TYR A 38 9.24 13.01 -5.12
N ARG A 39 9.34 12.90 -6.45
CA ARG A 39 8.24 12.36 -7.27
C ARG A 39 7.88 10.95 -6.84
N TRP A 40 8.87 10.08 -6.64
CA TRP A 40 8.62 8.71 -6.19
C TRP A 40 8.02 8.65 -4.78
N LYS A 41 8.47 9.51 -3.86
CA LYS A 41 7.90 9.63 -2.51
C LYS A 41 6.42 10.03 -2.54
N ALA A 42 6.06 11.01 -3.37
CA ALA A 42 4.65 11.42 -3.53
C ALA A 42 3.78 10.26 -4.03
N ASN A 43 4.24 9.52 -5.05
CA ASN A 43 3.51 8.35 -5.56
C ASN A 43 3.41 7.22 -4.52
N TYR A 44 4.46 6.98 -3.74
CA TYR A 44 4.45 5.95 -2.69
C TYR A 44 3.39 6.25 -1.61
N LEU A 45 3.25 7.51 -1.21
CA LEU A 45 2.26 7.93 -0.21
C LEU A 45 0.83 7.79 -0.75
N ASP A 46 0.57 8.27 -1.96
CA ASP A 46 -0.73 8.17 -2.62
C ASP A 46 -1.18 6.71 -2.81
N VAL A 47 -0.28 5.84 -3.30
CA VAL A 47 -0.57 4.41 -3.42
C VAL A 47 -0.79 3.74 -2.05
N SER A 48 -0.04 4.14 -1.02
CA SER A 48 -0.21 3.58 0.32
C SER A 48 -1.57 3.96 0.91
N GLU A 49 -2.00 5.21 0.75
CA GLU A 49 -3.31 5.71 1.21
C GLU A 49 -4.47 5.01 0.50
N GLN A 50 -4.37 4.81 -0.81
CA GLN A 50 -5.36 4.06 -1.58
C GLN A 50 -5.46 2.60 -1.14
N ILE A 51 -4.34 1.94 -0.86
CA ILE A 51 -4.32 0.55 -0.37
C ILE A 51 -4.98 0.45 1.01
N LEU A 52 -4.63 1.35 1.94
CA LEU A 52 -5.24 1.38 3.29
C LEU A 52 -6.75 1.60 3.21
N THR A 53 -7.19 2.55 2.40
CA THR A 53 -8.62 2.82 2.18
C THR A 53 -9.37 1.60 1.63
N ARG A 54 -8.76 0.86 0.68
CA ARG A 54 -9.36 -0.35 0.13
C ARG A 54 -9.40 -1.49 1.16
N LEU A 55 -8.37 -1.62 2.00
CA LEU A 55 -8.32 -2.61 3.08
C LEU A 55 -9.43 -2.37 4.10
N ASP A 56 -9.60 -1.13 4.59
CA ASP A 56 -10.67 -0.79 5.54
C ASP A 56 -12.05 -1.15 4.98
N LYS A 57 -12.28 -0.84 3.70
CA LYS A 57 -13.53 -1.20 3.01
C LYS A 57 -13.73 -2.72 2.93
N LEU A 58 -12.69 -3.48 2.62
CA LEU A 58 -12.75 -4.95 2.57
C LEU A 58 -12.99 -5.55 3.96
N GLU A 59 -12.42 -4.98 5.02
CA GLU A 59 -12.66 -5.42 6.39
C GLU A 59 -14.12 -5.17 6.81
N GLN A 60 -14.68 -4.01 6.47
CA GLN A 60 -16.09 -3.71 6.70
C GLN A 60 -17.02 -4.66 5.92
N GLU A 61 -16.75 -4.87 4.63
CA GLU A 61 -17.51 -5.82 3.80
C GLU A 61 -17.44 -7.24 4.40
N ASN A 62 -16.25 -7.67 4.84
CA ASN A 62 -16.06 -8.98 5.47
C ASN A 62 -16.81 -9.12 6.80
N PHE A 63 -16.83 -8.06 7.61
CA PHE A 63 -17.57 -8.02 8.86
C PHE A 63 -19.07 -8.21 8.61
N VAL A 64 -19.65 -7.43 7.69
CA VAL A 64 -21.07 -7.54 7.32
C VAL A 64 -21.39 -8.94 6.78
N LEU A 65 -20.54 -9.47 5.89
CA LEU A 65 -20.72 -10.81 5.35
C LEU A 65 -20.68 -11.90 6.42
N LYS A 66 -19.77 -11.80 7.40
CA LYS A 66 -19.71 -12.74 8.52
C LYS A 66 -20.96 -12.68 9.40
N GLN A 67 -21.47 -11.48 9.65
CA GLN A 67 -22.70 -11.30 10.41
C GLN A 67 -23.89 -11.95 9.68
N MET A 68 -24.08 -11.61 8.40
CA MET A 68 -25.16 -12.18 7.59
C MET A 68 -25.08 -13.72 7.51
N TYR A 69 -23.87 -14.26 7.34
CA TYR A 69 -23.68 -15.72 7.33
C TYR A 69 -24.02 -16.38 8.67
N ALA A 70 -23.68 -15.73 9.79
CA ALA A 70 -24.03 -16.23 11.12
C ALA A 70 -25.55 -16.22 11.34
N GLU A 71 -26.22 -15.14 10.93
CA GLU A 71 -27.68 -14.99 10.98
C GLU A 71 -28.37 -16.05 10.11
N GLU A 72 -27.95 -16.22 8.85
CA GLU A 72 -28.49 -17.24 7.94
C GLU A 72 -28.32 -18.65 8.52
N LYS A 73 -27.14 -18.95 9.07
CA LYS A 73 -26.85 -20.25 9.68
C LYS A 73 -27.67 -20.49 10.95
N LEU A 74 -27.94 -19.44 11.73
CA LEU A 74 -28.80 -19.52 12.90
C LEU A 74 -30.25 -19.79 12.48
N SER A 75 -30.78 -19.05 11.50
CA SER A 75 -32.13 -19.27 10.98
C SER A 75 -32.34 -20.70 10.48
N LYS A 76 -31.41 -21.22 9.67
CA LYS A 76 -31.46 -22.62 9.18
C LYS A 76 -31.45 -23.67 10.30
N ARG A 77 -30.87 -23.36 11.46
CA ARG A 77 -30.87 -24.26 12.63
C ARG A 77 -32.17 -24.20 13.42
N LEU A 78 -32.87 -23.06 13.41
CA LEU A 78 -34.15 -22.88 14.11
C LEU A 78 -35.33 -23.43 13.30
N GLU A 79 -35.18 -23.55 11.98
CA GLU A 79 -36.17 -24.15 11.07
C GLU A 79 -36.10 -25.69 10.98
N ALA A 80 -35.06 -26.31 11.58
CA ALA A 80 -34.84 -27.76 11.61
C ALA A 80 -35.26 -28.38 12.95
#